data_AF-A0A9E3W9J7-F1
#
_entry.id   AF-A0A9E3W9J7-F1
#
_cell.length_a   1.000
_cell.length_b   1.000
_cell.length_c   1.000
_cell.angle_alpha   90.00
_cell.angle_beta   90.00
_cell.angle_gamma   90.00
#
_symmetry.space_group_name_H-M   'P 1'
#
loop_
_entity.id
_entity.type
_entity.pdbx_description
1 polymer ?
#
loop_
_entity_poly.entity_id
_entity_poly.type
_entity_poly.pdbx_seq_one_letter_code
_entity_poly.pdbx_strand_id
1 'polypeptide(L)'
;MIKWLRKNWPWAAFNLTALTIMSVLLVRGLSEDPTYLVTLAPLFEYSGKWAIRFLLLCLSMTPLHTLFGWRTGLKLRKSAGLWAFAFAAVHFLRYTGFRPTDLRWLRDNSQIYILMGLTTLSILSLLALTSNRWAMRWLGKGWKRLHRLVYLAGTLAGVHAILAFTNGKRYFMEGEPSAREFYIYLIVVVVLLALRLPFVKAAVAHLKRRRAAPAVTKTPVPALEWLAPASLPDPADEPDLLPDEHDEPERVLAEP
;
A
#
# COMPACT_ATOMS: atom_id res chain seq x y z
N MET A 1 3.22 11.89 -32.06
CA MET A 1 3.56 10.57 -31.50
C MET A 1 4.82 10.60 -30.61
N ILE A 2 5.96 11.12 -31.09
CA ILE A 2 7.26 11.13 -30.38
C ILE A 2 7.23 11.85 -29.02
N LYS A 3 6.57 13.02 -28.92
CA LYS A 3 6.44 13.77 -27.64
C LYS A 3 5.65 13.00 -26.57
N TRP A 4 4.64 12.21 -26.95
CA TRP A 4 3.87 11.37 -26.03
C TRP A 4 4.69 10.19 -25.52
N LEU A 5 5.45 9.56 -26.43
CA LEU A 5 6.31 8.42 -26.10
C LEU A 5 7.42 8.85 -25.14
N ARG A 6 8.07 9.99 -25.38
CA ARG A 6 9.11 10.53 -24.49
C ARG A 6 8.59 10.87 -23.09
N LYS A 7 7.30 11.19 -22.93
CA LYS A 7 6.66 11.48 -21.64
C LYS A 7 6.20 10.22 -20.89
N ASN A 8 5.83 9.17 -21.63
CA ASN A 8 5.29 7.92 -21.08
C ASN A 8 6.22 6.71 -21.28
N TRP A 9 7.48 6.95 -21.63
CA TRP A 9 8.47 5.90 -21.87
C TRP A 9 8.60 4.88 -20.73
N PRO A 10 8.50 5.24 -19.42
CA PRO A 10 8.61 4.25 -18.36
C PRO A 10 7.42 3.29 -18.34
N TRP A 11 6.24 3.78 -18.74
CA TRP A 11 5.04 2.95 -18.90
C TRP A 11 5.16 2.05 -20.12
N ALA A 12 5.62 2.58 -21.25
CA ALA A 12 5.82 1.80 -22.47
C ALA A 12 6.87 0.69 -22.24
N ALA A 13 8.03 1.03 -21.69
CA ALA A 13 9.09 0.09 -21.35
C ALA A 13 8.57 -1.01 -20.41
N PHE A 14 7.87 -0.64 -19.34
CA PHE A 14 7.31 -1.61 -18.40
C PHE A 14 6.36 -2.62 -19.06
N ASN A 15 5.43 -2.15 -19.90
CA ASN A 15 4.50 -3.04 -20.58
C ASN A 15 5.19 -3.86 -21.67
N LEU A 16 6.19 -3.30 -22.35
CA LEU A 16 6.98 -4.03 -23.34
C LEU A 16 7.76 -5.17 -22.67
N THR A 17 8.41 -4.91 -21.53
CA THR A 17 9.12 -5.94 -20.77
C THR A 17 8.17 -7.03 -20.26
N ALA A 18 7.01 -6.64 -19.74
CA ALA A 18 6.02 -7.62 -19.29
C ALA A 18 5.48 -8.46 -20.45
N LEU A 19 5.27 -7.83 -21.61
CA LEU A 19 4.86 -8.51 -22.84
C LEU A 19 5.95 -9.47 -23.34
N THR A 20 7.22 -9.05 -23.35
CA THR A 20 8.31 -9.92 -23.79
C THR A 20 8.44 -11.14 -22.88
N ILE A 21 8.33 -10.97 -21.56
CA ILE A 21 8.30 -12.10 -20.60
C ILE A 21 7.15 -13.05 -20.92
N MET A 22 5.93 -12.52 -21.13
CA MET A 22 4.77 -13.33 -21.48
C MET A 22 4.96 -14.07 -22.80
N SER A 23 5.43 -13.38 -23.85
CA SER A 23 5.67 -13.96 -25.16
C SER A 23 6.71 -15.07 -25.11
N VAL A 24 7.84 -14.85 -24.41
CA VAL A 24 8.87 -15.88 -24.24
C VAL A 24 8.32 -17.10 -23.50
N LEU A 25 7.50 -16.89 -22.46
CA LEU A 25 6.87 -17.98 -21.74
C LEU A 25 5.89 -18.74 -22.62
N LEU A 26 5.02 -18.06 -23.36
CA LEU A 26 4.08 -18.71 -24.27
C LEU A 26 4.80 -19.47 -25.39
N VAL A 27 5.82 -18.89 -26.02
CA VAL A 27 6.59 -19.57 -27.07
C VAL A 27 7.25 -20.82 -26.51
N ARG A 28 7.96 -20.72 -25.38
CA ARG A 28 8.60 -21.89 -24.74
C ARG A 28 7.59 -22.96 -24.34
N GLY A 29 6.47 -22.54 -23.77
CA GLY A 29 5.41 -23.44 -23.34
C GLY A 29 4.62 -24.10 -24.47
N LEU A 30 4.60 -23.52 -25.67
CA LEU A 30 3.97 -24.07 -26.87
C LEU A 30 4.96 -24.85 -27.76
N SER A 31 6.25 -24.53 -27.69
CA SER A 31 7.31 -25.20 -28.47
C SER A 31 7.76 -26.53 -27.86
N GLU A 32 7.40 -26.80 -26.61
CA GLU A 32 7.69 -28.06 -25.95
C GLU A 32 6.65 -29.11 -26.34
N ASP A 33 7.11 -30.27 -26.81
CA ASP A 33 6.22 -31.37 -27.24
C ASP A 33 5.20 -31.73 -26.14
N PRO A 34 3.89 -31.75 -26.45
CA PRO A 34 2.83 -32.03 -25.47
C PRO A 34 2.87 -33.45 -24.89
N THR A 35 3.69 -34.33 -25.46
CA THR A 35 3.79 -35.76 -25.13
C THR A 35 4.51 -36.03 -23.81
N TYR A 36 5.24 -35.06 -23.24
CA TYR A 36 5.99 -35.25 -22.00
C TYR A 36 5.44 -34.35 -20.88
N LEU A 37 4.73 -34.97 -19.93
CA LEU A 37 4.22 -34.31 -18.71
C LEU A 37 5.33 -33.67 -17.84
N VAL A 38 6.59 -34.09 -18.04
CA VAL A 38 7.79 -33.55 -17.37
C VAL A 38 8.22 -32.20 -17.96
N THR A 39 8.00 -31.97 -19.25
CA THR A 39 8.54 -30.79 -19.95
C THR A 39 7.73 -29.54 -19.68
N LEU A 40 6.45 -29.65 -19.29
CA LEU A 40 5.54 -28.51 -19.13
C LEU A 40 5.52 -27.90 -17.71
N ALA A 41 6.29 -28.47 -16.78
CA ALA A 41 6.54 -27.92 -15.45
C ALA A 41 7.06 -26.45 -15.44
N PRO A 42 7.96 -26.03 -16.35
CA PRO A 42 8.50 -24.67 -16.40
C PRO A 42 7.39 -23.64 -16.60
N LEU A 43 6.50 -23.84 -17.57
CA LEU A 43 5.47 -22.84 -17.89
C LEU A 43 4.52 -22.61 -16.70
N PHE A 44 4.10 -23.69 -16.05
CA PHE A 44 3.22 -23.62 -14.89
C PHE A 44 3.90 -22.94 -13.70
N GLU A 45 5.17 -23.26 -13.44
CA GLU A 45 5.94 -22.64 -12.37
C GLU A 45 6.23 -21.17 -12.64
N TYR A 46 6.73 -20.83 -13.82
CA TYR A 46 7.10 -19.47 -14.18
C TYR A 46 5.88 -18.55 -14.27
N SER A 47 4.77 -18.99 -14.87
CA SER A 47 3.53 -18.19 -14.93
C SER A 47 3.02 -17.82 -13.54
N GLY A 48 3.03 -18.78 -12.59
CA GLY A 48 2.65 -18.53 -11.20
C GLY A 48 3.60 -17.57 -10.49
N LYS A 49 4.92 -17.75 -10.65
CA LYS A 49 5.95 -16.85 -10.08
C LYS A 49 5.82 -15.42 -10.63
N TRP A 50 5.60 -15.26 -11.93
CA TRP A 50 5.41 -13.94 -12.54
C TRP A 50 4.08 -13.30 -12.10
N ALA A 51 3.01 -14.06 -11.96
CA ALA A 51 1.73 -13.56 -11.45
C ALA A 51 1.89 -12.93 -10.05
N ILE A 52 2.52 -13.64 -9.10
CA ILE A 52 2.73 -13.11 -7.74
C ILE A 52 3.71 -11.93 -7.73
N ARG A 53 4.78 -11.96 -8.56
CA ARG A 53 5.71 -10.83 -8.69
C ARG A 53 5.03 -9.55 -9.17
N PHE A 54 4.19 -9.63 -10.20
CA PHE A 54 3.44 -8.47 -10.69
C PHE A 54 2.38 -8.00 -9.69
N LEU A 55 1.76 -8.92 -8.95
CA LEU A 55 0.83 -8.58 -7.87
C LEU A 55 1.55 -7.82 -6.75
N LEU A 56 2.69 -8.35 -6.28
CA LEU A 56 3.55 -7.70 -5.29
C LEU A 56 4.03 -6.33 -5.76
N LEU A 57 4.44 -6.21 -7.02
CA LEU A 57 4.82 -4.95 -7.63
C LEU A 57 3.65 -3.95 -7.61
N CYS A 58 2.44 -4.38 -7.95
CA CYS A 58 1.24 -3.55 -7.87
C CYS A 58 0.98 -3.08 -6.42
N LEU A 59 1.11 -3.97 -5.43
CA LEU A 59 0.95 -3.63 -4.01
C LEU A 59 2.05 -2.71 -3.50
N SER A 60 3.28 -2.79 -4.02
CA SER A 60 4.43 -1.99 -3.57
C SER A 60 4.44 -0.54 -4.09
N MET A 61 3.79 -0.26 -5.23
CA MET A 61 3.79 1.09 -5.82
C MET A 61 3.24 2.19 -4.89
N THR A 62 2.23 1.89 -4.07
CA THR A 62 1.68 2.88 -3.13
C THR A 62 2.60 3.15 -1.93
N PRO A 63 3.10 2.14 -1.18
CA PRO A 63 4.04 2.40 -0.10
C PRO A 63 5.33 3.04 -0.60
N LEU A 64 5.84 2.65 -1.78
CA LEU A 64 6.99 3.30 -2.41
C LEU A 64 6.73 4.79 -2.68
N HIS A 65 5.55 5.14 -3.20
CA HIS A 65 5.18 6.54 -3.36
C HIS A 65 5.06 7.29 -2.03
N THR A 66 4.52 6.66 -0.99
CA THR A 66 4.37 7.30 0.33
C THR A 66 5.72 7.54 1.02
N LEU A 67 6.67 6.61 0.88
CA LEU A 67 7.99 6.70 1.52
C LEU A 67 8.97 7.57 0.72
N PHE A 68 9.04 7.38 -0.60
CA PHE A 68 10.04 7.99 -1.47
C PHE A 68 9.49 9.08 -2.40
N GLY A 69 8.17 9.32 -2.42
CA GLY A 69 7.56 10.32 -3.30
C GLY A 69 7.52 9.93 -4.78
N TRP A 70 7.73 8.65 -5.13
CA TRP A 70 7.86 8.19 -6.51
C TRP A 70 6.54 8.21 -7.29
N ARG A 71 6.22 9.33 -7.95
CA ARG A 71 4.96 9.55 -8.69
C ARG A 71 4.79 8.67 -9.92
N THR A 72 5.88 8.32 -10.61
CA THR A 72 5.84 7.47 -11.82
C THR A 72 5.34 6.06 -11.51
N GLY A 73 5.70 5.49 -10.36
CA GLY A 73 5.23 4.16 -9.95
C GLY A 73 3.70 4.05 -9.84
N LEU A 74 3.03 5.12 -9.42
CA LEU A 74 1.56 5.15 -9.34
C LEU A 74 0.87 4.99 -10.71
N LYS A 75 1.51 5.44 -11.79
CA LYS A 75 1.00 5.28 -13.17
C LYS A 75 1.12 3.83 -13.63
N LEU A 76 2.14 3.11 -13.16
CA LEU A 76 2.40 1.71 -13.52
C LEU A 76 1.50 0.73 -12.75
N ARG A 77 0.95 1.15 -11.61
CA ARG A 77 0.09 0.32 -10.73
C ARG A 77 -1.03 -0.41 -11.48
N LYS A 78 -1.74 0.29 -12.38
CA LYS A 78 -2.80 -0.34 -13.18
C LYS A 78 -2.26 -1.43 -14.09
N SER A 79 -1.19 -1.12 -14.85
CA SER A 79 -0.56 -2.10 -15.75
C SER A 79 -0.03 -3.31 -14.98
N ALA A 80 0.63 -3.11 -13.84
CA ALA A 80 1.11 -4.19 -13.00
C ALA A 80 -0.01 -5.13 -12.54
N GLY A 81 -1.16 -4.58 -12.13
CA GLY A 81 -2.34 -5.39 -11.77
C GLY A 81 -2.92 -6.18 -12.94
N LEU A 82 -2.97 -5.60 -14.15
CA LEU A 82 -3.42 -6.31 -15.35
C LEU A 82 -2.47 -7.44 -15.74
N TRP A 83 -1.16 -7.22 -15.67
CA TRP A 83 -0.17 -8.27 -15.91
C TRP A 83 -0.26 -9.38 -14.88
N ALA A 84 -0.46 -9.06 -13.59
CA ALA A 84 -0.69 -10.07 -12.56
C ALA A 84 -1.87 -10.99 -12.91
N PHE A 85 -2.99 -10.40 -13.37
CA PHE A 85 -4.14 -11.16 -13.85
C PHE A 85 -3.82 -12.00 -15.09
N ALA A 86 -3.15 -11.44 -16.10
CA ALA A 86 -2.81 -12.16 -17.33
C ALA A 86 -1.94 -13.39 -17.06
N PHE A 87 -0.91 -13.25 -16.22
CA PHE A 87 -0.07 -14.38 -15.80
C PHE A 87 -0.85 -15.41 -14.97
N ALA A 88 -1.75 -14.96 -14.08
CA ALA A 88 -2.62 -15.86 -13.32
C ALA A 88 -3.61 -16.62 -14.23
N ALA A 89 -4.13 -15.98 -15.28
CA ALA A 89 -5.02 -16.61 -16.24
C ALA A 89 -4.30 -17.69 -17.07
N VAL A 90 -3.07 -17.41 -17.54
CA VAL A 90 -2.23 -18.41 -18.21
C VAL A 90 -1.90 -19.57 -17.27
N HIS A 91 -1.56 -19.27 -16.01
CA HIS A 91 -1.31 -20.28 -14.98
C HIS A 91 -2.51 -21.22 -14.79
N PHE A 92 -3.72 -20.66 -14.71
CA PHE A 92 -4.96 -21.43 -14.58
C PHE A 92 -5.31 -22.21 -15.86
N LEU A 93 -5.21 -21.58 -17.03
CA LEU A 93 -5.51 -22.23 -18.31
C LEU A 93 -4.59 -23.44 -18.53
N ARG A 94 -3.31 -23.31 -18.16
CA ARG A 94 -2.38 -24.44 -18.20
C ARG A 94 -2.76 -25.52 -17.20
N TYR A 95 -3.23 -25.16 -16.00
CA TYR A 95 -3.70 -26.12 -15.00
C TYR A 95 -4.91 -26.93 -15.50
N THR A 96 -5.87 -26.32 -16.19
CA THR A 96 -7.08 -26.99 -16.67
C THR A 96 -6.93 -27.68 -18.03
N GLY A 97 -6.07 -27.17 -18.92
CA GLY A 97 -6.01 -27.60 -20.32
C GLY A 97 -5.38 -28.98 -20.58
N PHE A 98 -4.73 -29.62 -19.60
CA PHE A 98 -4.02 -30.89 -19.79
C PHE A 98 -4.31 -31.94 -18.71
N ARG A 99 -5.35 -31.74 -17.89
CA ARG A 99 -5.81 -32.80 -16.98
C ARG A 99 -6.72 -33.73 -17.78
N PRO A 100 -6.58 -35.07 -17.64
CA PRO A 100 -7.61 -35.98 -18.14
C PRO A 100 -8.96 -35.56 -17.53
N THR A 101 -10.03 -35.66 -18.33
CA THR A 101 -11.41 -35.24 -18.00
C THR A 101 -12.00 -35.91 -16.76
N ASP A 102 -11.29 -36.86 -16.19
CA ASP A 102 -11.71 -37.62 -15.03
C ASP A 102 -11.60 -36.73 -13.78
N LEU A 103 -12.77 -36.34 -13.24
CA LEU A 103 -12.93 -35.52 -12.03
C LEU A 103 -12.34 -36.17 -10.75
N ARG A 104 -11.59 -37.27 -10.85
CA ARG A 104 -10.98 -38.00 -9.72
C ARG A 104 -10.03 -37.12 -8.90
N TRP A 105 -9.39 -36.13 -9.52
CA TRP A 105 -8.54 -35.15 -8.83
C TRP A 105 -9.30 -34.21 -7.88
N LEU A 106 -10.63 -34.10 -8.03
CA LEU A 106 -11.48 -33.39 -7.06
C LEU A 106 -11.68 -34.20 -5.78
N ARG A 107 -11.29 -35.47 -5.69
CA ARG A 107 -11.59 -36.32 -4.52
C ARG A 107 -10.52 -36.27 -3.43
N ASP A 108 -9.31 -35.80 -3.74
CA ASP A 108 -8.21 -35.73 -2.78
C ASP A 108 -8.17 -34.39 -2.03
N ASN A 109 -7.72 -34.42 -0.78
CA ASN A 109 -7.58 -33.29 0.17
C ASN A 109 -6.69 -32.11 -0.32
N SER A 110 -6.19 -32.21 -1.55
CA SER A 110 -5.49 -31.21 -2.37
C SER A 110 -6.34 -29.98 -2.75
N GLN A 111 -7.63 -29.96 -2.41
CA GLN A 111 -8.58 -28.95 -2.90
C GLN A 111 -8.36 -27.54 -2.35
N ILE A 112 -7.86 -27.38 -1.12
CA ILE A 112 -7.84 -26.06 -0.46
C ILE A 112 -6.93 -25.08 -1.21
N TYR A 113 -5.73 -25.51 -1.64
CA TYR A 113 -4.85 -24.62 -2.39
C TYR A 113 -5.46 -24.26 -3.74
N ILE A 114 -6.09 -25.21 -4.45
CA ILE A 114 -6.76 -24.95 -5.74
C ILE A 114 -7.89 -23.93 -5.55
N LEU A 115 -8.70 -24.11 -4.51
CA LEU A 115 -9.80 -23.20 -4.18
C LEU A 115 -9.28 -21.80 -3.85
N MET A 116 -8.17 -21.66 -3.11
CA MET A 116 -7.55 -20.36 -2.86
C MET A 116 -7.03 -19.71 -4.14
N GLY A 117 -6.43 -20.50 -5.04
CA GLY A 117 -5.97 -20.04 -6.35
C GLY A 117 -7.13 -19.56 -7.22
N LEU A 118 -8.21 -20.34 -7.30
CA LEU A 118 -9.43 -19.98 -8.01
C LEU A 118 -10.08 -18.73 -7.43
N THR A 119 -10.23 -18.66 -6.11
CA THR A 119 -10.76 -17.47 -5.42
C THR A 119 -9.94 -16.23 -5.73
N THR A 120 -8.61 -16.36 -5.71
CA THR A 120 -7.70 -15.27 -6.07
C THR A 120 -7.89 -14.83 -7.51
N LEU A 121 -7.96 -15.78 -8.44
CA LEU A 121 -8.19 -15.51 -9.86
C LEU A 121 -9.53 -14.80 -10.06
N SER A 122 -10.62 -15.26 -9.42
CA SER A 122 -11.93 -14.62 -9.48
C SER A 122 -11.89 -13.16 -9.02
N ILE A 123 -11.21 -12.87 -7.91
CA ILE A 123 -11.02 -11.49 -7.44
C ILE A 123 -10.23 -10.69 -8.47
N LEU A 124 -9.11 -11.21 -8.98
CA LEU A 124 -8.29 -10.53 -9.99
C LEU A 124 -9.07 -10.27 -11.28
N SER A 125 -9.91 -11.21 -11.74
CA SER A 125 -10.80 -11.06 -12.88
C SER A 125 -11.77 -9.90 -12.68
N LEU A 126 -12.45 -9.83 -11.53
CA LEU A 126 -13.37 -8.73 -11.22
C LEU A 126 -12.65 -7.38 -11.21
N LEU A 127 -11.43 -7.32 -10.65
CA LEU A 127 -10.62 -6.10 -10.64
C LEU A 127 -10.13 -5.71 -12.04
N ALA A 128 -9.77 -6.68 -12.88
CA ALA A 128 -9.36 -6.45 -14.26
C ALA A 128 -10.52 -5.90 -15.10
N LEU A 129 -11.70 -6.52 -15.02
CA LEU A 129 -12.92 -6.08 -15.73
C LEU A 129 -13.34 -4.66 -15.30
N THR A 130 -13.20 -4.34 -14.02
CA THR A 130 -13.55 -3.02 -13.46
C THR A 130 -12.41 -2.00 -13.55
N SER A 131 -11.33 -2.30 -14.28
CA SER A 131 -10.20 -1.40 -14.49
C SER A 131 -10.46 -0.33 -15.57
N ASN A 132 -11.60 -0.39 -16.27
CA ASN A 132 -11.94 0.53 -17.35
C ASN A 132 -12.54 1.85 -16.86
N ARG A 133 -12.34 2.94 -17.65
CA ARG A 133 -12.84 4.28 -17.30
C ARG A 133 -14.35 4.32 -17.14
N TRP A 134 -15.06 3.49 -17.90
CA TRP A 134 -16.50 3.34 -17.81
C TRP A 134 -16.92 2.74 -16.46
N ALA A 135 -16.35 1.61 -16.06
CA ALA A 135 -16.61 0.97 -14.76
C ALA A 135 -16.27 1.89 -13.58
N MET A 136 -15.18 2.67 -13.67
CA MET A 136 -14.82 3.66 -12.65
C MET A 136 -15.90 4.73 -12.46
N ARG A 137 -16.50 5.22 -13.56
CA ARG A 137 -17.57 6.23 -13.51
C ARG A 137 -18.87 5.62 -13.01
N TRP A 138 -19.19 4.40 -13.46
CA TRP A 138 -20.44 3.73 -13.12
C TRP A 138 -20.51 3.31 -11.64
N LEU A 139 -19.44 2.72 -11.08
CA LEU A 139 -19.43 2.26 -9.68
C LEU A 139 -19.17 3.39 -8.66
N GLY A 140 -18.63 4.53 -9.09
CA GLY A 140 -18.34 5.68 -8.24
C GLY A 140 -17.60 5.33 -6.94
N LYS A 141 -18.24 5.56 -5.79
CA LYS A 141 -17.66 5.29 -4.45
C LYS A 141 -17.44 3.78 -4.20
N GLY A 142 -18.26 2.91 -4.79
CA GLY A 142 -18.17 1.45 -4.68
C GLY A 142 -16.91 0.88 -5.34
N TRP A 143 -16.40 1.54 -6.37
CA TRP A 143 -15.19 1.13 -7.09
C TRP A 143 -13.97 1.00 -6.16
N LYS A 144 -13.81 1.94 -5.22
CA LYS A 144 -12.72 1.91 -4.23
C LYS A 144 -12.87 0.77 -3.21
N ARG A 145 -14.11 0.37 -2.88
CA ARG A 145 -14.38 -0.78 -2.00
C ARG A 145 -14.04 -2.08 -2.73
N LEU A 146 -14.48 -2.22 -3.98
CA LEU A 146 -14.17 -3.38 -4.82
C LEU A 146 -12.66 -3.54 -5.01
N HIS A 147 -11.95 -2.48 -5.36
CA HIS A 147 -10.50 -2.54 -5.54
C HIS A 147 -9.71 -2.77 -4.25
N ARG A 148 -10.35 -2.68 -3.08
CA ARG A 148 -9.74 -3.08 -1.80
C ARG A 148 -9.57 -4.60 -1.69
N LEU A 149 -10.34 -5.37 -2.45
CA LEU A 149 -10.21 -6.83 -2.54
C LEU A 149 -8.84 -7.26 -3.07
N VAL A 150 -8.04 -6.35 -3.67
CA VAL A 150 -6.65 -6.64 -4.05
C VAL A 150 -5.80 -7.10 -2.86
N TYR A 151 -6.12 -6.65 -1.63
CA TYR A 151 -5.42 -7.10 -0.42
C TYR A 151 -5.79 -8.53 -0.04
N LEU A 152 -7.06 -8.88 -0.20
CA LEU A 152 -7.53 -10.25 -0.03
C LEU A 152 -6.91 -11.16 -1.09
N ALA A 153 -6.90 -10.73 -2.36
CA ALA A 153 -6.22 -11.45 -3.44
C ALA A 153 -4.71 -11.63 -3.17
N GLY A 154 -4.02 -10.61 -2.68
CA GLY A 154 -2.60 -10.71 -2.31
C GLY A 154 -2.34 -11.70 -1.18
N THR A 155 -3.22 -11.72 -0.18
CA THR A 155 -3.13 -12.67 0.95
C THR A 155 -3.40 -14.09 0.48
N LEU A 156 -4.50 -14.31 -0.25
CA LEU A 156 -4.87 -15.62 -0.79
C LEU A 156 -3.83 -16.14 -1.77
N ALA A 157 -3.22 -15.28 -2.61
CA ALA A 157 -2.12 -15.64 -3.49
C ALA A 157 -0.90 -16.16 -2.71
N GLY A 158 -0.54 -15.49 -1.61
CA GLY A 158 0.58 -15.89 -0.76
C GLY A 158 0.33 -17.24 -0.08
N VAL A 159 -0.87 -17.42 0.50
CA VAL A 159 -1.26 -18.69 1.14
C VAL A 159 -1.36 -19.81 0.11
N HIS A 160 -1.95 -19.56 -1.06
CA HIS A 160 -2.00 -20.49 -2.18
C HIS A 160 -0.59 -20.95 -2.58
N ALA A 161 0.37 -20.02 -2.71
CA ALA A 161 1.74 -20.36 -3.09
C ALA A 161 2.43 -21.28 -2.07
N ILE A 162 2.22 -21.05 -0.78
CA ILE A 162 2.77 -21.89 0.30
C ILE A 162 2.12 -23.27 0.29
N LEU A 163 0.79 -23.32 0.26
CA LEU A 163 0.06 -24.60 0.26
C LEU A 163 0.37 -25.41 -1.00
N ALA A 164 0.54 -24.77 -2.15
CA ALA A 164 0.95 -25.44 -3.37
C ALA A 164 2.38 -26.02 -3.26
N PHE A 165 3.28 -25.35 -2.54
CA PHE A 165 4.61 -25.86 -2.25
C PHE A 165 4.59 -27.05 -1.27
N THR A 166 3.82 -26.95 -0.18
CA THR A 166 3.78 -28.00 0.86
C THR A 166 3.01 -29.26 0.44
N ASN A 167 1.93 -29.13 -0.34
CA ASN A 167 1.01 -30.24 -0.66
C ASN A 167 1.36 -31.05 -1.91
N GLY A 168 2.62 -31.12 -2.33
CA GLY A 168 3.05 -32.10 -3.35
C GLY A 168 3.83 -31.56 -4.55
N LYS A 169 4.20 -30.27 -4.60
CA LYS A 169 5.18 -29.80 -5.61
C LYS A 169 6.63 -30.22 -5.32
N ARG A 170 6.93 -30.78 -4.13
CA ARG A 170 8.25 -31.36 -3.81
C ARG A 170 8.73 -32.39 -4.85
N TYR A 171 7.80 -33.14 -5.46
CA TYR A 171 8.13 -34.18 -6.44
C TYR A 171 8.41 -33.66 -7.86
N PHE A 172 7.96 -32.45 -8.20
CA PHE A 172 8.21 -31.85 -9.54
C PHE A 172 9.33 -30.80 -9.52
N MET A 173 9.78 -30.39 -8.33
CA MET A 173 10.82 -29.39 -8.12
C MET A 173 12.11 -30.07 -7.64
N GLU A 174 12.68 -30.98 -8.43
CA GLU A 174 13.92 -31.72 -8.10
C GLU A 174 15.20 -30.87 -8.19
N GLY A 175 15.11 -29.55 -8.02
CA GLY A 175 16.26 -28.65 -7.95
C GLY A 175 16.02 -27.54 -6.92
N GLU A 176 16.70 -27.62 -5.78
CA GLU A 176 16.79 -26.54 -4.77
C GLU A 176 17.21 -25.19 -5.41
N PRO A 177 16.78 -23.98 -4.92
CA PRO A 177 16.13 -23.64 -3.64
C PRO A 177 14.81 -22.87 -3.86
N SER A 178 13.73 -23.55 -4.24
CA SER A 178 12.42 -22.92 -4.51
C SER A 178 11.70 -22.44 -3.25
N ALA A 179 11.95 -23.06 -2.09
CA ALA A 179 11.33 -22.66 -0.81
C ALA A 179 11.64 -21.21 -0.40
N ARG A 180 12.90 -20.78 -0.59
CA ARG A 180 13.38 -19.45 -0.20
C ARG A 180 12.63 -18.35 -0.94
N GLU A 181 12.40 -18.52 -2.24
CA GLU A 181 11.65 -17.56 -3.05
C GLU A 181 10.21 -17.37 -2.55
N PHE A 182 9.52 -18.47 -2.20
CA PHE A 182 8.15 -18.41 -1.69
C PHE A 182 8.07 -17.75 -0.31
N TYR A 183 9.02 -18.01 0.59
CA TYR A 183 9.10 -17.31 1.86
C TYR A 183 9.38 -15.81 1.68
N ILE A 184 10.25 -15.43 0.72
CA ILE A 184 10.48 -14.02 0.38
C ILE A 184 9.17 -13.38 -0.08
N TYR A 185 8.41 -14.01 -0.98
CA TYR A 185 7.13 -13.47 -1.43
C TYR A 185 6.15 -13.29 -0.28
N LEU A 186 6.07 -14.25 0.65
CA LEU A 186 5.22 -14.15 1.84
C LEU A 186 5.62 -12.96 2.72
N ILE A 187 6.90 -12.85 3.07
CA ILE A 187 7.42 -11.76 3.91
C ILE A 187 7.11 -10.42 3.23
N VAL A 188 7.33 -10.32 1.92
CA VAL A 188 7.02 -9.11 1.16
C VAL A 188 5.51 -8.82 1.17
N VAL A 189 4.62 -9.80 0.98
CA VAL A 189 3.16 -9.58 1.11
C VAL A 189 2.83 -9.03 2.49
N VAL A 190 3.29 -9.69 3.55
CA VAL A 190 2.99 -9.29 4.94
C VAL A 190 3.49 -7.88 5.24
N VAL A 191 4.73 -7.56 4.87
CA VAL A 191 5.30 -6.23 5.05
C VAL A 191 4.52 -5.18 4.25
N LEU A 192 4.19 -5.45 2.99
CA LEU A 192 3.44 -4.51 2.15
C LEU A 192 2.02 -4.27 2.67
N LEU A 193 1.37 -5.30 3.22
CA LEU A 193 0.06 -5.17 3.85
C LEU A 193 0.15 -4.38 5.18
N ALA A 194 1.14 -4.68 6.00
CA ALA A 194 1.40 -3.96 7.25
C ALA A 194 1.67 -2.46 7.00
N LEU A 195 2.53 -2.12 6.03
CA LEU A 195 2.81 -0.74 5.62
C LEU A 195 1.58 0.04 5.13
N ARG A 196 0.50 -0.66 4.78
CA ARG A 196 -0.74 -0.04 4.32
C ARG A 196 -1.78 0.16 5.42
N LEU A 197 -1.61 -0.43 6.60
CA LEU A 197 -2.49 -0.18 7.74
C LEU A 197 -2.43 1.30 8.15
N PRO A 198 -3.57 1.95 8.42
CA PRO A 198 -3.61 3.38 8.77
C PRO A 198 -2.76 3.69 10.02
N PHE A 199 -2.67 2.74 10.95
CA PHE A 199 -1.83 2.80 12.13
C PHE A 199 -0.34 2.95 11.80
N VAL A 200 0.18 2.19 10.83
CA VAL A 200 1.60 2.25 10.44
C VAL A 200 1.92 3.55 9.72
N LYS A 201 0.98 4.08 8.91
CA LYS A 201 1.13 5.40 8.30
C LYS A 201 1.18 6.52 9.34
N ALA A 202 0.35 6.44 10.38
CA ALA A 202 0.37 7.38 11.49
C ALA A 202 1.70 7.31 12.27
N ALA A 203 2.20 6.11 12.55
CA ALA A 203 3.49 5.90 13.21
C ALA A 203 4.68 6.45 12.40
N VAL A 204 4.72 6.18 11.09
CA VAL A 204 5.78 6.71 10.19
C VAL A 204 5.71 8.23 10.10
N ALA A 205 4.50 8.81 10.03
CA ALA A 205 4.33 10.26 10.05
C ALA A 205 4.81 10.88 11.38
N HIS A 206 4.55 10.20 12.51
CA HIS A 206 5.00 10.64 13.83
C HIS A 206 6.53 10.60 13.95
N LEU A 207 7.17 9.53 13.50
CA LEU A 207 8.65 9.41 13.44
C LEU A 207 9.29 10.47 12.56
N LYS A 208 8.71 10.73 11.38
CA LYS A 208 9.22 11.76 10.46
C LYS A 208 9.09 13.17 11.05
N ARG A 209 8.00 13.45 11.79
CA ARG A 209 7.82 14.70 12.54
C ARG A 209 8.82 14.82 13.70
N ARG A 210 9.08 13.74 14.44
CA ARG A 210 10.10 13.74 15.52
C ARG A 210 11.51 13.99 14.99
N ARG A 211 11.86 13.42 13.84
CA ARG A 211 13.19 13.58 13.22
C ARG A 211 13.39 14.96 12.56
N ALA A 212 12.30 15.61 12.18
CA ALA A 212 12.29 16.97 11.62
C ALA A 212 11.99 18.06 12.65
N ALA A 213 11.66 17.68 13.90
CA ALA A 213 11.53 18.65 14.98
C ALA A 213 12.94 19.20 15.24
N PRO A 214 13.16 20.53 15.12
CA PRO A 214 14.42 21.11 15.54
C PRO A 214 14.65 20.72 16.99
N ALA A 215 15.90 20.37 17.33
CA ALA A 215 16.29 20.22 18.72
C ALA A 215 15.79 21.47 19.43
N VAL A 216 14.87 21.30 20.39
CA VAL A 216 14.41 22.38 21.24
C VAL A 216 15.66 22.89 21.94
N THR A 217 16.28 23.93 21.39
CA THR A 217 17.15 24.80 22.15
C THR A 217 16.25 25.27 23.26
N LYS A 218 16.52 24.76 24.47
CA LYS A 218 15.98 25.36 25.69
C LYS A 218 16.48 26.80 25.65
N THR A 219 15.71 27.72 25.07
CA THR A 219 15.87 29.12 25.38
C THR A 219 15.78 29.18 26.90
N PRO A 220 16.79 29.70 27.60
CA PRO A 220 16.65 29.98 29.02
C PRO A 220 15.38 30.80 29.14
N VAL A 221 14.38 30.30 29.86
CA VAL A 221 13.28 31.13 30.32
C VAL A 221 13.98 32.29 31.04
N PRO A 222 13.82 33.56 30.60
CA PRO A 222 14.38 34.68 31.32
C PRO A 222 13.88 34.54 32.74
N ALA A 223 14.82 34.29 33.66
CA ALA A 223 14.49 33.88 35.01
C ALA A 223 13.73 35.02 35.67
N LEU A 224 12.40 34.93 35.69
CA LEU A 224 11.50 35.63 36.61
C LEU A 224 11.88 37.10 36.89
N GLU A 225 12.32 37.82 35.86
CA GLU A 225 12.75 39.22 35.99
C GLU A 225 11.55 40.14 36.30
N TRP A 226 10.34 39.66 36.00
CA TRP A 226 9.07 40.29 36.33
C TRP A 226 8.57 40.02 37.76
N LEU A 227 9.22 39.12 38.52
CA LEU A 227 8.96 38.92 39.97
C LEU A 227 9.89 39.75 40.86
N ALA A 228 10.79 40.56 40.29
CA ALA A 228 11.50 41.54 41.09
C ALA A 228 10.47 42.51 41.69
N PRO A 229 10.35 42.62 43.03
CA PRO A 229 9.40 43.55 43.63
C PRO A 229 9.77 44.95 43.15
N ALA A 230 8.83 45.62 42.48
CA ALA A 230 8.95 47.05 42.23
C ALA A 230 9.27 47.70 43.58
N SER A 231 10.40 48.40 43.65
CA SER A 231 10.80 49.15 44.84
C SER A 231 9.60 49.95 45.33
N LEU A 232 9.12 49.62 46.54
CA LEU A 232 8.04 50.36 47.19
C LEU A 232 8.41 51.85 47.20
N PRO A 233 7.50 52.76 46.82
CA PRO A 233 7.74 54.19 46.95
C PRO A 233 8.12 54.54 48.39
N ASP A 234 9.08 55.44 48.55
CA ASP A 234 9.50 55.94 49.86
C ASP A 234 8.29 56.64 50.52
N PRO A 235 7.93 56.31 51.77
CA PRO A 235 6.84 56.99 52.49
C PRO A 235 7.02 58.52 52.64
N ALA A 236 8.16 59.08 52.25
CA ALA A 236 8.37 60.52 52.17
C ALA A 236 7.70 61.22 50.95
N ASP A 237 7.26 60.47 49.93
CA ASP A 237 6.69 61.01 48.68
C ASP A 237 5.14 61.07 48.68
N GLU A 238 4.48 60.82 49.81
CA GLU A 238 3.01 60.89 49.90
C GLU A 238 2.56 62.35 50.10
N PRO A 239 1.82 62.96 49.15
CA PRO A 239 1.36 64.34 49.30
C PRO A 239 0.31 64.44 50.41
N ASP A 240 0.51 65.40 51.31
CA ASP A 240 -0.33 65.70 52.48
C ASP A 240 -1.74 66.11 52.04
N LEU A 241 -2.63 65.12 51.91
CA LEU A 241 -4.04 65.28 51.60
C LEU A 241 -4.82 65.53 52.90
N LEU A 242 -4.61 66.69 53.51
CA LEU A 242 -5.54 67.22 54.51
C LEU A 242 -6.63 68.03 53.78
N PRO A 243 -7.93 67.76 54.02
CA PRO A 243 -9.01 68.55 53.42
C PRO A 243 -9.02 69.97 53.98
N ASP A 244 -9.08 70.96 53.10
CA ASP A 244 -9.27 72.37 53.46
C ASP A 244 -10.69 72.57 54.00
N GLU A 245 -10.80 72.99 55.26
CA GLU A 245 -12.04 73.02 56.06
C GLU A 245 -12.89 74.28 55.82
N HIS A 246 -12.77 74.90 54.65
CA HIS A 246 -13.43 76.15 54.30
C HIS A 246 -14.35 76.02 53.09
N ASP A 247 -15.45 75.28 53.24
CA ASP A 247 -16.60 75.44 52.35
C ASP A 247 -17.90 75.01 53.06
N GLU A 248 -18.38 75.87 53.98
CA GLU A 248 -19.77 75.80 54.46
C GLU A 248 -20.68 76.55 53.47
N PRO A 249 -21.71 75.91 52.87
CA PRO A 249 -22.70 76.64 52.10
C PRO A 249 -23.70 77.36 53.02
N GLU A 250 -23.80 78.67 52.83
CA GLU A 250 -24.78 79.57 53.45
C GLU A 250 -26.21 79.02 53.37
N ARG A 251 -26.85 78.90 54.53
CA ARG A 251 -28.30 78.69 54.66
C ARG A 251 -29.04 79.93 54.15
N VAL A 252 -29.65 79.82 52.98
CA VAL A 252 -30.70 80.76 52.55
C VAL A 252 -32.02 80.31 53.16
N LEU A 253 -32.43 81.03 54.20
CA LEU A 253 -33.78 81.01 54.76
C LEU A 253 -34.71 81.94 53.94
N ALA A 254 -36.01 81.68 54.11
CA ALA A 254 -37.11 82.66 54.02
C ALA A 254 -37.68 82.91 52.60
N GLU A 255 -38.99 82.96 52.30
CA GLU A 255 -40.28 82.97 53.02
C GLU A 255 -41.41 82.63 51.98
N PRO A 256 -42.70 82.95 52.25
CA PRO A 256 -43.73 82.14 52.90
C PRO A 256 -44.76 81.51 51.94
#